data_AF-A0A812T3S8-F1
#
_entry.id   AF-A0A812T3S8-F1
#
_cell.length_a   1.000
_cell.length_b   1.000
_cell.length_c   1.000
_cell.angle_alpha   90.00
_cell.angle_beta   90.00
_cell.angle_gamma   90.00
#
_symmetry.space_group_name_H-M   'P 1'
#
loop_
_entity.id
_entity.type
_entity.pdbx_description
1 polymer ?
#
loop_
_entity_poly.entity_id
_entity_poly.type
_entity_poly.pdbx_seq_one_letter_code
_entity_poly.pdbx_strand_id
1 'polypeptide(L)'
;MLGLLAFAGVVLKLFLSLTTRAEKLGGEAETLFKFVANRTAELWCVYPVLFALCECTKTLPEEFEVAGYAIADVLAKCGIPMMVWVSTVTNSRKLGLVPPVDLAEDREEAFVDTAHYPKETVSDPAP
;
A
#
# COMPACT_ATOMS: atom_id res chain seq x y z
N MET A 1 -11.22 26.57 5.75
CA MET A 1 -12.15 26.52 4.59
C MET A 1 -11.41 26.40 3.25
N LEU A 2 -10.44 27.27 2.95
CA LEU A 2 -9.65 27.21 1.70
C LEU A 2 -8.97 25.85 1.45
N GLY A 3 -8.42 25.21 2.49
CA GLY A 3 -7.80 23.87 2.38
C GLY A 3 -8.78 22.75 2.02
N LEU A 4 -10.03 22.83 2.48
CA LEU A 4 -11.08 21.85 2.19
C LEU A 4 -11.55 21.95 0.73
N LEU A 5 -11.66 23.18 0.21
CA LEU A 5 -11.92 23.44 -1.21
C LEU A 5 -10.77 22.94 -2.10
N ALA A 6 -9.52 23.21 -1.70
CA ALA A 6 -8.35 22.71 -2.43
C ALA A 6 -8.31 21.17 -2.43
N PHE A 7 -8.55 20.54 -1.28
CA PHE A 7 -8.65 19.09 -1.16
C PHE A 7 -9.74 18.52 -2.08
N ALA A 8 -10.95 19.07 -2.03
CA ALA A 8 -12.05 18.63 -2.89
C ALA A 8 -11.70 18.75 -4.39
N GLY A 9 -11.05 19.85 -4.79
CA GLY A 9 -10.59 20.05 -6.17
C GLY A 9 -9.54 19.02 -6.60
N VAL A 10 -8.58 18.71 -5.72
CA VAL A 10 -7.56 17.67 -5.98
C VAL A 10 -8.20 16.29 -6.10
N VAL A 11 -9.09 15.93 -5.17
CA VAL A 11 -9.77 14.62 -5.18
C VAL A 11 -10.62 14.45 -6.44
N LEU A 12 -11.43 15.45 -6.81
CA LEU A 12 -12.24 15.43 -8.04
C LEU A 12 -11.37 15.27 -9.28
N LYS A 13 -10.30 16.07 -9.40
CA LYS A 13 -9.40 16.01 -10.56
C LYS A 13 -8.69 14.66 -10.64
N LEU A 14 -8.25 14.12 -9.50
CA LEU A 14 -7.60 12.81 -9.43
C LEU A 14 -8.58 11.71 -9.86
N PHE A 15 -9.81 11.72 -9.33
CA PHE A 15 -10.85 10.75 -9.68
C PHE A 15 -11.20 10.76 -11.15
N LEU A 16 -11.44 11.94 -11.72
CA LEU A 16 -11.78 12.07 -13.13
C LEU A 16 -10.63 11.60 -14.02
N SER A 17 -9.40 11.96 -13.68
CA SER A 17 -8.20 11.54 -14.42
C SER A 17 -7.99 10.02 -14.35
N LEU A 18 -8.15 9.42 -13.17
CA LEU A 18 -8.00 7.98 -12.97
C LEU A 18 -9.11 7.20 -13.67
N THR A 19 -10.36 7.64 -13.56
CA THR A 19 -11.52 7.03 -14.21
C THR A 19 -11.36 7.05 -15.74
N THR A 20 -11.00 8.20 -16.30
CA THR A 20 -10.80 8.34 -17.76
C THR A 20 -9.66 7.46 -18.27
N ARG A 21 -8.61 7.24 -17.47
CA ARG A 21 -7.50 6.33 -17.83
C ARG A 21 -7.88 4.87 -17.65
N ALA A 22 -8.65 4.54 -16.62
CA ALA A 22 -9.15 3.19 -16.37
C ALA A 22 -10.07 2.73 -17.51
N GLU A 23 -10.96 3.61 -17.99
CA GLU A 23 -11.85 3.32 -19.14
C GLU A 23 -11.10 3.06 -20.44
N LYS A 24 -9.91 3.66 -20.61
CA LYS A 24 -9.04 3.38 -21.77
C LYS A 24 -8.36 2.02 -21.69
N LEU A 25 -8.14 1.49 -20.49
CA LEU A 25 -7.57 0.15 -20.29
C LEU A 25 -8.62 -0.94 -20.49
N GLY A 26 -9.86 -0.67 -20.09
CA GLY A 26 -10.99 -1.58 -20.24
C GLY A 26 -10.87 -2.87 -19.41
N GLY A 27 -11.94 -3.66 -19.44
CA GLY A 27 -11.97 -5.00 -18.85
C GLY A 27 -11.80 -5.03 -17.33
N GLU A 28 -11.06 -6.03 -16.83
CA GLU A 28 -10.88 -6.26 -15.40
C GLU A 28 -9.99 -5.20 -14.73
N ALA A 29 -9.03 -4.65 -15.47
CA ALA A 29 -8.15 -3.58 -15.00
C ALA A 29 -8.95 -2.31 -14.68
N GLU A 30 -9.92 -1.94 -15.53
CA GLU A 30 -10.80 -0.80 -15.29
C GLU A 30 -11.56 -0.94 -13.96
N THR A 31 -12.14 -2.12 -13.72
CA THR A 31 -12.94 -2.39 -12.52
C THR A 31 -12.08 -2.28 -11.26
N LEU A 32 -10.87 -2.85 -11.29
CA LEU A 32 -9.94 -2.80 -10.16
C LEU A 32 -9.47 -1.35 -9.92
N PHE A 33 -9.15 -0.59 -10.96
CA PHE A 33 -8.78 0.82 -10.82
C PHE A 33 -9.92 1.66 -10.23
N LYS A 34 -11.15 1.50 -10.73
CA LYS A 34 -12.33 2.20 -10.20
C LYS A 34 -12.55 1.84 -8.73
N PHE A 35 -12.40 0.57 -8.37
CA PHE A 35 -12.52 0.12 -6.98
C PHE A 35 -11.48 0.76 -6.06
N VAL A 36 -10.20 0.71 -6.45
CA VAL A 36 -9.08 1.27 -5.67
C VAL A 36 -9.20 2.78 -5.54
N ALA A 37 -9.52 3.47 -6.62
CA ALA A 37 -9.76 4.90 -6.60
C ALA A 37 -10.87 5.22 -5.59
N ASN A 38 -12.04 4.57 -5.72
CA ASN A 38 -13.18 4.78 -4.84
C ASN A 38 -12.84 4.61 -3.35
N ARG A 39 -12.17 3.49 -3.00
CA ARG A 39 -11.73 3.23 -1.62
C ARG A 39 -10.74 4.27 -1.12
N THR A 40 -9.85 4.75 -1.99
CA THR A 40 -8.86 5.76 -1.62
C THR A 40 -9.52 7.12 -1.33
N ALA A 41 -10.50 7.58 -2.12
CA ALA A 41 -11.23 8.81 -1.76
C ALA A 41 -11.99 8.67 -0.44
N GLU A 42 -12.68 7.55 -0.25
CA GLU A 42 -13.45 7.32 0.98
C GLU A 42 -12.53 7.44 2.20
N LEU A 43 -11.34 6.85 2.14
CA LEU A 43 -10.36 6.94 3.21
C LEU A 43 -9.78 8.35 3.37
N TRP A 44 -9.53 9.06 2.27
CA TRP A 44 -9.03 10.42 2.30
C TRP A 44 -10.06 11.40 2.88
N CYS A 45 -11.35 11.13 2.74
CA CYS A 45 -12.42 11.92 3.37
C CYS A 45 -12.44 11.80 4.90
N VAL A 46 -11.80 10.78 5.47
CA VAL A 46 -11.69 10.64 6.93
C VAL A 46 -10.84 11.77 7.52
N TYR A 47 -9.82 12.24 6.81
CA TYR A 47 -8.91 13.29 7.30
C TYR A 47 -9.62 14.63 7.57
N PRO A 48 -10.34 15.25 6.60
CA PRO A 48 -11.06 16.49 6.87
C PRO A 48 -12.18 16.32 7.91
N VAL A 49 -12.76 15.12 8.06
CA VAL A 49 -13.75 14.82 9.09
C VAL A 49 -13.11 14.83 10.48
N LEU A 50 -11.98 14.12 10.67
CA LEU A 50 -11.23 14.13 11.92
C LEU A 50 -10.79 15.55 12.30
N PHE A 51 -10.25 16.30 11.33
CA PHE A 51 -9.87 17.69 11.51
C PHE A 51 -11.07 18.56 11.94
N ALA A 52 -12.24 18.41 11.32
CA ALA A 52 -13.41 19.17 11.71
C ALA A 52 -13.91 18.83 13.13
N LEU A 53 -13.83 17.55 13.52
CA LEU A 53 -14.28 17.09 14.84
C LEU A 53 -13.32 17.46 15.98
N CYS A 54 -12.02 17.45 15.73
CA CYS A 54 -11.01 17.72 16.75
C CYS A 54 -10.68 19.22 16.81
N GLU A 55 -10.36 19.84 15.68
CA GLU A 55 -9.87 21.22 15.64
C GLU A 55 -11.01 22.25 15.57
N CYS A 56 -12.01 22.01 14.71
CA CYS A 56 -13.06 23.02 14.49
C CYS A 56 -14.13 23.02 15.60
N THR A 57 -14.52 21.84 16.08
CA THR A 57 -15.59 21.71 17.08
C THR A 57 -15.08 21.42 18.48
N LYS A 58 -13.82 21.00 18.64
CA LYS A 58 -13.21 20.58 19.92
C LYS A 58 -14.05 19.54 20.65
N THR A 59 -14.73 18.68 19.89
CA THR A 59 -15.63 17.66 20.44
C THR A 59 -14.83 16.46 20.94
N LEU A 60 -13.66 16.20 20.35
CA LEU A 60 -12.77 15.09 20.67
C LEU A 60 -11.39 15.60 21.13
N PRO A 61 -10.73 14.88 22.06
CA PRO A 61 -9.34 15.16 22.44
C PRO A 61 -8.37 14.98 21.27
N GLU A 62 -7.28 15.74 21.27
CA GLU A 62 -6.20 15.67 20.27
C GLU A 62 -5.59 14.27 20.14
N GLU A 63 -5.59 13.47 21.20
CA GLU A 63 -5.11 12.08 21.17
C GLU A 63 -5.89 11.21 20.18
N PHE A 64 -7.20 11.46 20.03
CA PHE A 64 -8.05 10.75 19.06
C PHE A 64 -7.75 11.18 17.62
N GLU A 65 -7.35 12.42 17.41
CA GLU A 65 -6.93 12.89 16.09
C GLU A 65 -5.70 12.12 15.61
N VAL A 66 -4.68 12.02 16.47
CA VAL A 66 -3.43 11.30 16.16
C VAL A 66 -3.71 9.81 15.91
N ALA A 67 -4.48 9.17 16.79
CA ALA A 67 -4.84 7.76 16.62
C ALA A 67 -5.68 7.53 15.35
N GLY A 68 -6.62 8.42 15.06
CA GLY A 68 -7.46 8.37 13.87
C GLY A 68 -6.66 8.47 12.58
N TYR A 69 -5.72 9.43 12.51
CA TYR A 69 -4.82 9.55 11.36
C TYR A 69 -3.90 8.34 11.21
N ALA A 70 -3.38 7.78 12.30
CA ALA A 70 -2.53 6.60 12.25
C ALA A 70 -3.28 5.38 11.67
N ILE A 71 -4.53 5.17 12.08
CA ILE A 71 -5.37 4.08 11.54
C ILE A 71 -5.66 4.31 10.06
N ALA A 72 -6.07 5.54 9.69
CA ALA A 72 -6.33 5.89 8.29
C ALA A 72 -5.08 5.68 7.43
N ASP A 73 -3.90 6.03 7.94
CA ASP A 73 -2.62 5.86 7.26
C ASP A 73 -2.28 4.39 7.01
N VAL A 74 -2.45 3.52 8.01
CA VAL A 74 -2.20 2.08 7.86
C VAL A 74 -3.15 1.48 6.82
N LEU A 75 -4.42 1.86 6.85
CA LEU A 75 -5.40 1.37 5.89
C LEU A 75 -5.11 1.89 4.46
N ALA A 76 -4.72 3.15 4.30
CA ALA A 76 -4.37 3.72 2.99
C ALA A 76 -3.08 3.15 2.41
N LYS A 77 -2.03 3.04 3.23
CA LYS A 77 -0.67 2.70 2.78
C LYS A 77 -0.42 1.20 2.74
N CYS A 78 -1.02 0.43 3.64
CA CYS A 78 -0.84 -1.01 3.70
C CYS A 78 -2.09 -1.75 3.22
N GLY A 79 -3.28 -1.34 3.67
CA GLY A 79 -4.54 -2.04 3.40
C GLY A 79 -4.89 -2.08 1.91
N ILE A 80 -5.03 -0.90 1.27
CA ILE A 80 -5.42 -0.82 -0.15
C ILE A 80 -4.38 -1.52 -1.05
N PRO A 81 -3.06 -1.30 -0.93
CA PRO A 81 -2.07 -1.99 -1.76
C PRO A 81 -2.04 -3.50 -1.55
N MET A 82 -2.17 -3.98 -0.31
CA MET A 82 -2.28 -5.43 -0.04
C MET A 82 -3.52 -6.04 -0.70
N MET A 83 -4.65 -5.33 -0.68
CA MET A 83 -5.86 -5.81 -1.33
C MET A 83 -5.70 -5.91 -2.86
N VAL A 84 -5.05 -4.92 -3.47
CA VAL A 84 -4.69 -4.94 -4.90
C VAL A 84 -3.79 -6.12 -5.20
N TRP A 85 -2.72 -6.30 -4.40
CA TRP A 85 -1.78 -7.40 -4.56
C TRP A 85 -2.47 -8.76 -4.51
N VAL A 86 -3.31 -8.99 -3.50
CA VAL A 86 -4.07 -10.24 -3.35
C VAL A 86 -4.99 -10.47 -4.54
N SER A 87 -5.69 -9.44 -5.02
CA SER A 87 -6.55 -9.53 -6.20
C SER A 87 -5.74 -9.89 -7.45
N THR A 88 -4.59 -9.23 -7.66
CA THR A 88 -3.71 -9.49 -8.81
C THR A 88 -3.15 -10.91 -8.77
N VAL A 89 -2.62 -11.36 -7.63
CA VAL A 89 -2.07 -12.72 -7.47
C VAL A 89 -3.15 -13.79 -7.68
N THR A 90 -4.35 -13.58 -7.12
CA THR A 90 -5.46 -14.54 -7.26
C THR A 90 -5.91 -14.64 -8.72
N ASN A 91 -5.99 -13.53 -9.44
CA ASN A 91 -6.35 -13.53 -10.86
C ASN A 91 -5.26 -14.15 -11.74
N SER A 92 -3.98 -13.87 -11.46
CA SER A 92 -2.86 -14.50 -12.17
C SER A 92 -2.82 -16.03 -11.97
N ARG A 93 -3.22 -16.52 -10.78
CA ARG A 93 -3.36 -17.97 -10.52
C ARG A 93 -4.51 -18.60 -11.29
N LYS A 94 -5.66 -17.93 -11.37
CA LYS A 94 -6.81 -18.41 -12.18
C LYS A 94 -6.47 -18.51 -13.67
N LEU A 95 -5.62 -17.62 -14.17
CA LEU A 95 -5.13 -17.61 -15.55
C LEU A 95 -3.95 -18.57 -15.78
N GLY A 96 -3.46 -19.26 -14.75
CA GLY A 96 -2.36 -20.22 -14.85
C GLY A 96 -0.99 -19.60 -15.19
N LEU A 97 -0.85 -18.28 -15.06
CA LEU A 97 0.36 -17.54 -15.44
C LEU A 97 1.42 -17.51 -14.32
N VAL A 98 1.03 -17.83 -13.09
CA VAL A 98 1.92 -17.84 -11.92
C VAL A 98 1.91 -19.25 -11.34
N PRO A 99 3.05 -19.97 -11.33
CA PRO A 99 3.15 -21.25 -10.61
C PRO A 99 2.88 -21.02 -9.12
N PRO A 100 2.34 -22.02 -8.39
CA PRO A 100 2.14 -21.89 -6.96
C PRO A 100 3.45 -21.46 -6.29
N VAL A 101 3.36 -20.44 -5.43
CA VAL A 101 4.51 -19.99 -4.66
C VAL A 101 4.75 -21.04 -3.58
N ASP A 102 5.74 -21.91 -3.79
CA ASP A 102 6.26 -22.80 -2.77
C ASP A 102 7.02 -21.95 -1.74
N LEU A 103 6.28 -21.44 -0.76
CA LEU A 103 6.80 -20.58 0.32
C LEU A 103 7.65 -21.33 1.37
N ALA A 104 8.14 -22.54 1.07
CA ALA A 104 8.72 -23.41 2.09
C ALA A 104 10.17 -23.89 1.84
N GLU A 105 10.66 -24.00 0.60
CA GLU A 105 11.99 -24.63 0.36
C GLU A 105 13.13 -23.66 0.03
N ASP A 106 12.88 -22.51 -0.60
CA ASP A 106 13.99 -21.67 -1.10
C ASP A 106 14.67 -20.78 -0.04
N ARG A 107 14.11 -20.68 1.18
CA ARG A 107 14.69 -19.83 2.25
C ARG A 107 15.81 -20.51 3.04
N GLU A 108 15.88 -21.85 3.03
CA GLU A 108 16.99 -22.56 3.66
C GLU A 108 18.25 -22.52 2.78
N GLU A 109 18.13 -22.67 1.46
CA GLU A 109 19.31 -22.71 0.58
C GLU A 109 20.08 -21.37 0.55
N ALA A 110 19.37 -20.23 0.57
CA ALA A 110 20.01 -18.91 0.59
C ALA A 110 20.76 -18.59 1.91
N PHE A 111 20.39 -19.23 3.02
CA PHE A 111 21.06 -19.05 4.31
C PHE A 111 22.23 -20.03 4.50
N VAL A 112 22.18 -21.21 3.89
CA VAL A 112 23.27 -22.19 3.93
C VAL A 112 24.46 -21.74 3.08
N ASP A 113 24.22 -21.09 1.94
CA ASP A 113 25.30 -20.67 1.02
C ASP A 113 26.14 -19.49 1.56
N THR A 114 25.59 -18.69 2.50
CA THR A 114 26.33 -17.61 3.17
C THR A 114 27.16 -18.07 4.38
N ALA A 115 27.05 -19.34 4.80
CA ALA A 115 27.81 -19.88 5.92
C ALA A 115 29.20 -20.42 5.53
N HIS A 116 29.56 -20.45 4.24
CA HIS A 116 30.88 -20.85 3.76
C HIS A 116 31.85 -19.66 3.70
N TYR A 117 32.24 -19.16 4.87
CA TYR A 117 33.41 -18.28 4.97
C TYR A 117 34.68 -19.07 4.61
N PRO A 118 35.52 -18.60 3.66
CA PRO A 118 36.83 -19.19 3.45
C PRO A 118 37.68 -18.94 4.69
N LYS A 119 38.25 -20.01 5.25
CA LYS A 119 39.27 -19.91 6.30
C LYS A 119 40.47 -19.16 5.71
N GLU A 120 40.64 -17.89 6.09
CA GLU A 120 41.87 -17.16 5.84
C GLU A 120 43.03 -17.93 6.47
N THR A 121 43.90 -18.47 5.63
CA THR A 121 45.18 -19.05 6.04
C THR A 121 46.07 -17.91 6.51
N VAL A 122 46.14 -17.74 7.83
CA VAL A 122 47.15 -16.92 8.51
C VAL A 122 48.52 -17.51 8.17
N SER A 123 49.29 -16.82 7.33
CA SER A 123 50.69 -17.15 7.10
C SER A 123 51.52 -16.61 8.25
N ASP A 124 52.14 -17.52 9.01
CA ASP A 124 53.11 -17.17 10.05
C ASP A 124 54.31 -16.37 9.47
N PRO A 125 54.87 -15.42 10.23
CA PRO A 125 56.09 -14.72 9.85
C PRO A 125 57.29 -15.66 10.04
N ALA A 126 58.11 -15.79 8.99
CA ALA A 126 59.35 -16.55 9.05
C ALA A 126 60.39 -15.85 9.97
N PRO A 127 61.25 -16.61 10.68
CA PRO A 127 62.28 -16.11 11.59
C PRO A 127 63.49 -15.48 10.89
#